data_AF-A0A3B0TUL3-F1
#
_entry.id   AF-A0A3B0TUL3-F1
#
_cell.length_a   1.000
_cell.length_b   1.000
_cell.length_c   1.000
_cell.angle_alpha   90.00
_cell.angle_beta   90.00
_cell.angle_gamma   90.00
#
_symmetry.space_group_name_H-M   'P 1'
#
loop_
_entity.id
_entity.type
_entity.pdbx_description
1 polymer ?
#
loop_
_entity_poly.entity_id
_entity_poly.type
_entity_poly.pdbx_seq_one_letter_code
_entity_poly.pdbx_strand_id
1 'polypeptide(L)'
;DLAFRFGRTLERATARKWVVSITADAGGKTLREERDEVTDKREKDAAAHPVVQAVMDRFPGARIVDIREPDTSDAATMDGTDAAKKA
;
A
#
# COMPACT_ATOMS: atom_id res chain seq x y z
N ASP A 1 -4.04 29.93 -11.91
CA ASP A 1 -2.72 29.91 -11.22
C ASP A 1 -2.05 28.52 -11.12
N LEU A 2 -2.75 27.39 -11.36
CA LEU A 2 -2.13 26.06 -11.25
C LEU A 2 -0.94 25.85 -12.19
N ALA A 3 -1.11 26.13 -13.49
CA ALA A 3 -0.06 25.96 -14.50
C ALA A 3 1.21 26.75 -14.18
N PHE A 4 1.04 28.00 -13.72
CA PHE A 4 2.16 28.88 -13.37
C PHE A 4 2.92 28.41 -12.11
N ARG A 5 2.19 27.97 -11.06
CA ARG A 5 2.82 27.36 -9.87
C ARG A 5 3.59 26.09 -10.23
N PHE A 6 3.03 25.23 -11.08
CA PHE A 6 3.71 24.01 -11.54
C PHE A 6 4.98 24.31 -12.33
N GLY A 7 4.93 25.23 -13.28
CA GLY A 7 6.12 25.63 -14.06
C GLY A 7 7.28 26.09 -13.17
N ARG A 8 6.99 26.94 -12.16
CA ARG A 8 8.01 27.41 -11.20
C ARG A 8 8.59 26.28 -10.34
N THR A 9 7.76 25.36 -9.88
CA THR A 9 8.22 24.22 -9.06
C THR A 9 9.13 23.29 -9.88
N LEU A 10 8.75 23.00 -11.13
CA LEU A 10 9.54 22.17 -12.03
C LEU A 10 10.87 22.86 -12.39
N GLU A 11 10.86 24.16 -12.65
CA GLU A 11 12.08 24.91 -12.91
C GLU A 11 13.06 24.85 -11.74
N ARG A 12 12.57 24.98 -10.49
CA ARG A 12 13.39 24.82 -9.29
C ARG A 12 13.97 23.41 -9.15
N ALA A 13 13.16 22.39 -9.44
CA ALA A 13 13.58 20.99 -9.29
C ALA A 13 14.56 20.54 -10.39
N THR A 14 14.43 21.07 -11.61
CA THR A 14 15.19 20.58 -12.77
C THR A 14 16.15 21.59 -13.38
N ALA A 15 16.22 22.82 -12.86
CA ALA A 15 17.00 23.95 -13.39
C ALA A 15 16.75 24.25 -14.89
N ARG A 16 15.51 24.03 -15.36
CA ARG A 16 15.11 24.19 -16.77
C ARG A 16 13.76 24.91 -16.85
N LYS A 17 13.54 25.68 -17.91
CA LYS A 17 12.25 26.36 -18.12
C LYS A 17 11.20 25.39 -18.65
N TRP A 18 10.02 25.38 -18.03
CA TRP A 18 8.89 24.53 -18.40
C TRP A 18 7.67 25.36 -18.78
N VAL A 19 7.00 24.96 -19.86
CA VAL A 19 5.67 25.46 -20.24
C VAL A 19 4.65 24.37 -19.90
N VAL A 20 3.64 24.72 -19.11
CA VAL A 20 2.62 23.77 -18.64
C VAL A 20 1.26 24.16 -19.22
N SER A 21 0.61 23.22 -19.91
CA SER A 21 -0.77 23.34 -20.38
C SER A 21 -1.67 22.40 -19.58
N ILE A 22 -2.89 22.85 -19.25
CA ILE A 22 -3.88 22.05 -18.54
C ILE A 22 -5.00 21.73 -19.53
N THR A 23 -5.29 20.46 -19.72
CA THR A 23 -6.42 19.98 -20.51
C THR A 23 -7.60 19.66 -19.59
N ALA A 24 -8.81 19.97 -20.05
CA ALA A 24 -10.05 19.61 -19.34
C ALA A 24 -10.57 18.21 -19.72
N ASP A 25 -9.92 17.55 -20.69
CA ASP A 25 -10.28 16.21 -21.12
C ASP A 25 -10.07 15.20 -20.00
N ALA A 26 -10.93 14.18 -19.98
CA ALA A 26 -10.77 13.04 -19.08
C ALA A 26 -9.42 12.37 -19.37
N GLY A 27 -8.51 12.44 -18.40
CA GLY A 27 -7.21 11.80 -18.47
C GLY A 27 -7.26 10.31 -18.13
N GLY A 28 -6.08 9.71 -18.03
CA GLY A 28 -5.92 8.41 -17.39
C GLY A 28 -6.19 8.47 -15.88
N LYS A 29 -6.01 7.33 -15.21
CA LYS A 29 -6.16 7.25 -13.74
C LYS A 29 -5.31 8.31 -13.05
N THR A 30 -5.90 8.97 -12.07
CA THR A 30 -5.17 9.92 -11.23
C THR A 30 -4.24 9.19 -10.29
N LEU A 31 -3.15 9.84 -9.84
CA LEU A 31 -2.27 9.28 -8.80
C LEU A 31 -3.01 8.93 -7.50
N ARG A 32 -4.16 9.59 -7.25
CA ARG A 32 -5.03 9.26 -6.12
C ARG A 32 -5.70 7.91 -6.35
N GLU A 33 -6.31 7.72 -7.51
CA GLU A 33 -6.98 6.46 -7.87
C GLU A 33 -5.98 5.30 -7.91
N GLU A 34 -4.77 5.51 -8.43
CA GLU A 34 -3.74 4.48 -8.42
C GLU A 34 -3.35 4.06 -7.00
N ARG A 35 -3.18 5.03 -6.09
CA ARG A 35 -2.91 4.74 -4.67
C ARG A 35 -4.08 4.02 -4.00
N ASP A 36 -5.31 4.42 -4.32
CA ASP A 36 -6.51 3.80 -3.75
C ASP A 36 -6.63 2.36 -4.27
N GLU A 37 -6.33 2.08 -5.53
CA GLU A 37 -6.27 0.73 -6.09
C GLU A 37 -5.22 -0.17 -5.42
N VAL A 38 -4.05 0.39 -5.10
CA VAL A 38 -3.02 -0.35 -4.35
C VAL A 38 -3.54 -0.72 -2.96
N THR A 39 -4.25 0.19 -2.29
CA THR A 39 -4.86 -0.06 -0.98
C THR A 39 -5.95 -1.13 -1.08
N ASP A 40 -6.89 -0.98 -2.02
CA ASP A 40 -7.96 -1.94 -2.27
C ASP A 40 -7.42 -3.33 -2.61
N LYS A 41 -6.33 -3.39 -3.39
CA LYS A 41 -5.69 -4.66 -3.74
C LYS A 41 -5.11 -5.34 -2.49
N ARG A 42 -4.42 -4.58 -1.64
CA ARG A 42 -3.89 -5.09 -0.37
C ARG A 42 -5.00 -5.61 0.54
N GLU A 43 -6.12 -4.89 0.63
CA GLU A 43 -7.29 -5.31 1.40
C GLU A 43 -7.88 -6.62 0.88
N LYS A 44 -8.03 -6.74 -0.45
CA LYS A 44 -8.52 -7.97 -1.09
C LYS A 44 -7.58 -9.14 -0.86
N ASP A 45 -6.28 -8.93 -1.03
CA ASP A 45 -5.27 -9.98 -0.85
C ASP A 45 -5.25 -10.46 0.63
N ALA A 46 -5.37 -9.54 1.59
CA ALA A 46 -5.47 -9.88 3.01
C ALA A 46 -6.78 -10.63 3.34
N ALA A 47 -7.92 -10.19 2.80
CA ALA A 47 -9.21 -10.84 3.00
C ALA A 47 -9.30 -12.22 2.33
N ALA A 48 -8.53 -12.45 1.26
CA ALA A 48 -8.45 -13.75 0.60
C ALA A 48 -7.62 -14.78 1.39
N HIS A 49 -6.86 -14.36 2.41
CA HIS A 49 -6.03 -15.28 3.17
C HIS A 49 -6.90 -16.22 4.04
N PRO A 50 -6.71 -17.55 3.97
CA PRO A 50 -7.60 -18.53 4.62
C PRO A 50 -7.69 -18.37 6.15
N VAL A 51 -6.60 -17.91 6.78
CA VAL A 51 -6.59 -17.61 8.23
C VAL A 51 -7.45 -16.38 8.56
N VAL A 52 -7.44 -15.35 7.71
CA VAL A 52 -8.23 -14.13 7.92
C VAL A 52 -9.71 -14.46 7.79
N GLN A 53 -10.08 -15.28 6.80
CA GLN A 53 -11.47 -15.76 6.63
C GLN A 53 -11.96 -16.53 7.86
N ALA A 54 -11.18 -17.50 8.35
CA ALA A 54 -11.53 -18.26 9.54
C ALA A 54 -11.71 -17.38 10.79
N VAL A 55 -10.92 -16.31 10.92
CA VAL A 55 -11.07 -15.33 12.01
C VAL A 55 -12.33 -14.49 11.83
N MET A 56 -12.63 -14.02 10.62
CA MET A 56 -13.85 -13.25 10.35
C MET A 56 -15.12 -14.07 10.62
N ASP A 57 -15.12 -15.35 10.24
CA ASP A 57 -16.22 -16.28 10.49
C ASP A 57 -16.40 -16.58 11.99
N ARG A 58 -15.30 -16.66 12.74
CA ARG A 58 -15.31 -16.95 14.17
C ARG A 58 -15.68 -15.73 15.02
N PHE A 59 -15.38 -14.53 14.53
CA PHE A 59 -15.59 -13.26 15.23
C PHE A 59 -16.45 -12.30 14.40
N PRO A 60 -17.79 -12.46 14.45
CA PRO A 60 -18.70 -11.54 13.78
C PRO A 60 -18.54 -10.12 14.36
N GLY A 61 -18.06 -9.20 13.53
CA GLY A 61 -17.70 -7.82 13.90
C GLY A 61 -16.21 -7.50 13.81
N ALA A 62 -15.36 -8.49 13.50
CA ALA A 62 -13.96 -8.25 13.18
C ALA A 62 -13.83 -7.37 11.92
N ARG A 63 -12.83 -6.47 11.92
CA ARG A 63 -12.51 -5.57 10.81
C ARG A 63 -11.00 -5.54 10.62
N ILE A 64 -10.57 -5.53 9.36
CA ILE A 64 -9.18 -5.25 9.00
C ILE A 64 -8.94 -3.75 9.22
N VAL A 65 -8.11 -3.40 10.21
CA VAL A 65 -7.82 -1.99 10.58
C VAL A 65 -6.48 -1.49 10.05
N ASP A 66 -5.55 -2.39 9.81
CA ASP A 66 -4.21 -2.10 9.29
C ASP A 66 -3.67 -3.37 8.60
N ILE A 67 -2.98 -3.20 7.49
CA ILE A 67 -2.37 -4.29 6.72
C ILE A 67 -0.88 -4.02 6.65
N ARG A 68 -0.12 -4.85 7.36
CA ARG A 68 1.34 -4.77 7.40
C ARG A 68 1.90 -5.88 6.52
N GLU A 69 2.72 -5.49 5.55
CA GLU A 69 3.53 -6.47 4.82
C GLU A 69 4.51 -7.09 5.83
N PRO A 70 4.72 -8.41 5.80
CA PRO A 70 5.70 -9.02 6.69
C PRO A 70 7.06 -8.42 6.36
N ASP A 71 7.67 -7.77 7.35
CA ASP A 71 9.06 -7.35 7.26
C ASP A 71 9.87 -8.62 6.94
N THR A 72 10.53 -8.64 5.78
CA THR A 72 11.31 -9.78 5.30
C THR A 72 12.54 -10.08 6.18
N SER A 73 12.70 -9.39 7.30
CA SER A 73 13.72 -9.61 8.33
C SER A 73 13.35 -10.62 9.42
N ASP A 74 12.06 -10.93 9.63
CA ASP A 74 11.64 -11.75 10.79
C ASP A 74 11.45 -13.25 10.47
N ALA A 75 11.57 -13.65 9.19
CA ALA A 75 11.48 -15.05 8.78
C ALA A 75 12.70 -15.91 9.19
N ALA A 76 13.69 -15.35 9.90
CA ALA A 76 14.93 -16.03 10.27
C ALA A 76 15.01 -16.54 11.73
N THR A 77 13.97 -16.41 12.57
CA THR A 77 14.10 -16.75 14.01
C THR A 77 13.08 -17.73 14.58
N MET A 78 12.32 -18.45 13.75
CA MET A 78 11.48 -19.56 14.25
C MET A 78 11.83 -20.88 13.57
N ASP A 79 13.07 -21.34 13.78
CA ASP A 79 13.40 -22.77 13.73
C ASP A 79 13.51 -23.31 15.17
N GLY A 80 12.83 -24.42 15.41
CA GLY A 80 12.38 -24.87 16.72
C GLY A 80 13.51 -25.37 17.62
N THR A 81 13.56 -24.85 18.85
CA THR A 81 14.17 -25.57 19.97
C THR A 81 13.07 -26.01 20.93
N ASP A 82 12.41 -27.12 20.58
CA ASP A 82 11.85 -28.03 21.58
C ASP A 82 12.36 -29.44 21.28
N ALA A 83 13.31 -29.90 22.10
CA ALA A 83 13.56 -31.31 22.29
C ALA A 83 13.96 -31.55 23.76
N ALA A 84 12.92 -31.85 24.54
CA ALA A 84 12.87 -32.98 25.47
C ALA A 84 13.54 -32.85 26.85
N LYS A 85 12.68 -32.53 27.81
CA LYS A 85 12.60 -33.15 29.14
C LYS A 85 12.58 -34.69 29.04
N LYS A 86 13.64 -35.40 29.45
CA LYS A 86 13.56 -36.73 30.10
C LYS A 86 14.93 -37.25 30.62
N ALA A 87 14.87 -37.75 31.85
CA ALA A 87 15.77 -38.69 32.54
C ALA A 87 17.11 -38.17 33.08
#